data_AF-A0AAQ0BQW7-F1
#
_entry.id   AF-A0AAQ0BQW7-F1
#
_cell.length_a   1.000
_cell.length_b   1.000
_cell.length_c   1.000
_cell.angle_alpha   90.00
_cell.angle_beta   90.00
_cell.angle_gamma   90.00
#
_symmetry.space_group_name_H-M   'P 1'
#
loop_
_entity.id
_entity.type
_entity.pdbx_description
1 polymer ?
#
loop_
_entity_poly.entity_id
_entity_poly.type
_entity_poly.pdbx_seq_one_letter_code
_entity_poly.pdbx_strand_id
1 'polypeptide(L)'
;MMLSPQHLQQNDRYWHAHLRHRLQAVAPHYWGVLTLRFEIVKEILSIGELECILPDGLLVAFPGGLPRNPPGNVEIDVGAACRSGEAPVKVWCVVNPRGSHAAVQDSQERRYNSVLDEPSVDENTGDGALSLPRLQVRFQLHLGTISPAPQSAVPLLEFVRGDNQQLQVTAYHAPMLRIEAADCLGQTSLWRQLHAFHDRLWDKLSQLAEPGRSGDTEDTAGNERRQHLAAARQIGACLPPLSTLLHGRTHPEALYQALARIVGAVSGIGPNPLPLLMKPYQHDDCQPQFQQAMAFVANRLDTVDTRYETLAFLRTDQHDASLPEACFERRLPAGMGDDLIVELEPREAQTPSQLQAWLDEAMIADAALMPLLRRARVAGATARPLQPHEIEREKLRPQACLFWVRNQPLALDDQGAQTAFGDSAMLQIVGRKNDGLPAAIVLYRRKQKNGASAGAAPAPSGDQHA
;
A
#
# COMPACT_ATOMS: atom_id res chain seq x y z
N MET A 1 -22.56 -61.01 9.26
CA MET A 1 -21.36 -60.38 9.84
C MET A 1 -21.82 -59.52 11.02
N MET A 2 -21.29 -59.74 12.22
CA MET A 2 -21.63 -58.88 13.38
C MET A 2 -20.92 -57.53 13.26
N LEU A 3 -21.61 -56.44 13.60
CA LEU A 3 -21.03 -55.11 13.59
C LEU A 3 -20.09 -54.95 14.79
N SER A 4 -18.82 -54.63 14.53
CA SER A 4 -17.84 -54.28 15.55
C SER A 4 -17.48 -52.79 15.47
N PRO A 5 -16.98 -52.16 16.55
CA PRO A 5 -16.56 -50.77 16.54
C PRO A 5 -15.51 -50.46 15.46
N GLN A 6 -14.66 -51.44 15.13
CA GLN A 6 -13.60 -51.28 14.14
C GLN A 6 -14.16 -51.00 12.75
N HIS A 7 -15.32 -51.53 12.38
CA HIS A 7 -15.94 -51.23 11.07
C HIS A 7 -16.26 -49.74 10.93
N LEU A 8 -16.85 -49.13 11.96
CA LEU A 8 -17.19 -47.70 11.96
C LEU A 8 -15.94 -46.82 12.00
N GLN A 9 -14.93 -47.22 12.80
CA GLN A 9 -13.67 -46.50 12.90
C GLN A 9 -12.88 -46.52 11.57
N GLN A 10 -12.85 -47.64 10.86
CA GLN A 10 -12.18 -47.73 9.56
C GLN A 10 -12.94 -46.95 8.48
N ASN A 11 -14.28 -47.00 8.49
CA ASN A 11 -15.10 -46.18 7.61
C ASN A 11 -14.84 -44.68 7.81
N ASP A 12 -14.81 -44.22 9.06
CA ASP A 12 -14.48 -42.83 9.41
C ASP A 12 -13.08 -42.42 8.93
N ARG A 13 -12.06 -43.26 9.12
CA ARG A 13 -10.70 -43.03 8.59
C ARG A 13 -10.69 -42.94 7.06
N TYR A 14 -11.41 -43.84 6.38
CA TYR A 14 -11.51 -43.87 4.93
C TYR A 14 -12.10 -42.57 4.38
N TRP A 15 -13.24 -42.11 4.93
CA TRP A 15 -13.89 -40.88 4.48
C TRP A 15 -13.05 -39.64 4.75
N HIS A 16 -12.42 -39.54 5.93
CA HIS A 16 -11.49 -38.45 6.23
C HIS A 16 -10.32 -38.40 5.24
N ALA A 17 -9.70 -39.55 4.95
CA ALA A 17 -8.59 -39.63 3.99
C ALA A 17 -9.04 -39.25 2.57
N HIS A 18 -10.22 -39.71 2.15
CA HIS A 18 -10.77 -39.40 0.84
C HIS A 18 -11.11 -37.91 0.69
N LEU A 19 -11.72 -37.30 1.71
CA LEU A 19 -12.03 -35.87 1.72
C LEU A 19 -10.74 -35.04 1.65
N ARG A 20 -9.76 -35.36 2.50
CA ARG A 20 -8.45 -34.70 2.50
C ARG A 20 -7.77 -34.78 1.14
N HIS A 21 -7.76 -35.95 0.51
CA HIS A 21 -7.14 -36.13 -0.80
C HIS A 21 -7.80 -35.24 -1.87
N ARG A 22 -9.14 -35.15 -1.87
CA ARG A 22 -9.86 -34.26 -2.79
C ARG A 22 -9.58 -32.78 -2.52
N LEU A 23 -9.51 -32.37 -1.25
CA LEU A 23 -9.20 -30.98 -0.89
C LEU A 23 -7.77 -30.61 -1.29
N GLN A 24 -6.79 -31.47 -1.01
CA GLN A 24 -5.39 -31.31 -1.42
C GLN A 24 -5.24 -31.11 -2.94
N ALA A 25 -6.05 -31.80 -3.74
CA ALA A 25 -6.00 -31.70 -5.19
C ALA A 25 -6.55 -30.37 -5.73
N VAL A 26 -7.44 -29.69 -4.99
CA VAL A 26 -8.11 -28.45 -5.44
C VAL A 26 -7.50 -27.20 -4.80
N ALA A 27 -7.03 -27.30 -3.56
CA ALA A 27 -6.45 -26.20 -2.80
C ALA A 27 -5.16 -26.66 -2.11
N PRO A 28 -3.96 -26.34 -2.64
CA PRO A 28 -2.69 -26.75 -2.05
C PRO A 28 -2.50 -26.28 -0.60
N HIS A 29 -3.05 -25.09 -0.27
CA HIS A 29 -2.96 -24.44 1.04
C HIS A 29 -4.27 -24.56 1.84
N TYR A 30 -4.84 -25.77 1.92
CA TYR A 30 -6.15 -26.05 2.53
C TYR A 30 -6.18 -26.07 4.08
N TRP A 31 -5.04 -25.85 4.74
CA TRP A 31 -4.89 -25.92 6.20
C TRP A 31 -4.48 -24.56 6.77
N GLY A 32 -4.66 -24.32 8.06
CA GLY A 32 -4.31 -23.06 8.72
C GLY A 32 -5.40 -22.56 9.66
N VAL A 33 -5.23 -21.33 10.14
CA VAL A 33 -6.11 -20.65 11.09
C VAL A 33 -7.29 -20.01 10.35
N LEU A 34 -8.48 -20.21 10.90
CA LEU A 34 -9.73 -19.55 10.49
C LEU A 34 -10.07 -18.40 11.43
N THR A 35 -9.92 -18.62 12.74
CA THR A 35 -10.19 -17.60 13.76
C THR A 35 -9.27 -17.85 14.95
N LEU A 36 -8.75 -16.77 15.52
CA LEU A 36 -7.93 -16.79 16.71
C LEU A 36 -8.24 -15.56 17.57
N ARG A 37 -8.60 -15.78 18.83
CA ARG A 37 -8.69 -14.74 19.86
C ARG A 37 -7.89 -15.18 21.07
N PHE A 38 -7.06 -14.28 21.56
CA PHE A 38 -6.19 -14.56 22.68
C PHE A 38 -6.04 -13.33 23.56
N GLU A 39 -5.65 -13.57 24.80
CA GLU A 39 -5.27 -12.56 25.77
C GLU A 39 -3.92 -12.94 26.37
N ILE A 40 -3.12 -11.94 26.73
CA ILE A 40 -1.84 -12.15 27.40
C ILE A 40 -1.88 -11.41 28.72
N VAL A 41 -1.77 -12.16 29.81
CA VAL A 41 -1.77 -11.61 31.18
C VAL A 41 -0.58 -12.20 31.92
N LYS A 42 0.31 -11.34 32.44
CA LYS A 42 1.52 -11.75 33.18
C LYS A 42 2.35 -12.83 32.46
N GLU A 43 2.61 -12.63 31.16
CA GLU A 43 3.37 -13.56 30.30
C GLU A 43 2.72 -14.94 30.09
N ILE A 44 1.44 -15.11 30.47
CA ILE A 44 0.64 -16.29 30.15
C ILE A 44 -0.26 -15.94 28.97
N LEU A 45 -0.15 -16.72 27.90
CA LEU A 45 -1.04 -16.66 26.75
C LEU A 45 -2.27 -17.52 27.04
N SER A 46 -3.46 -16.91 27.00
CA SER A 46 -4.75 -17.60 27.11
C SER A 46 -5.50 -17.50 25.79
N ILE A 47 -5.94 -18.65 25.27
CA ILE A 47 -6.76 -18.72 24.05
C ILE A 47 -8.23 -18.65 24.45
N GLY A 48 -8.94 -17.63 23.98
CA GLY A 48 -10.38 -17.46 24.18
C GLY A 48 -11.22 -18.09 23.06
N GLU A 49 -10.71 -18.04 21.82
CA GLU A 49 -11.35 -18.65 20.66
C GLU A 49 -10.26 -19.15 19.69
N LEU A 50 -10.43 -20.36 19.17
CA LEU A 50 -9.56 -20.93 18.16
C LEU A 50 -10.37 -21.80 17.21
N GLU A 51 -10.27 -21.52 15.92
CA GLU A 51 -10.71 -22.41 14.86
C GLU A 51 -9.57 -22.55 13.86
N CYS A 52 -9.06 -23.77 13.68
CA CYS A 52 -8.01 -24.05 12.70
C CYS A 52 -8.11 -25.45 12.12
N ILE A 53 -7.61 -25.61 10.90
CA ILE A 53 -7.49 -26.90 10.22
C ILE A 53 -6.01 -27.29 10.23
N LEU A 54 -5.70 -28.45 10.80
CA LEU A 54 -4.34 -28.99 10.79
C LEU A 54 -3.94 -29.47 9.38
N PRO A 55 -2.64 -29.62 9.08
CA PRO A 55 -2.19 -30.17 7.80
C PRO A 55 -2.78 -31.56 7.51
N ASP A 56 -3.04 -32.38 8.52
CA ASP A 56 -3.71 -33.68 8.36
C ASP A 56 -5.22 -33.59 8.06
N GLY A 57 -5.79 -32.39 7.99
CA GLY A 57 -7.19 -32.10 7.67
C GLY A 57 -8.13 -32.10 8.88
N LEU A 58 -7.63 -32.29 10.09
CA LEU A 58 -8.47 -32.24 11.29
C LEU A 58 -8.80 -30.80 11.67
N LEU A 59 -10.09 -30.54 11.93
CA LEU A 59 -10.57 -29.30 12.53
C LEU A 59 -10.31 -29.30 14.05
N VAL A 60 -9.68 -28.25 14.54
CA VAL A 60 -9.60 -27.91 15.96
C VAL A 60 -10.49 -26.69 16.19
N ALA A 61 -11.40 -26.78 17.15
CA ALA A 61 -12.33 -25.71 17.51
C ALA A 61 -12.41 -25.56 19.04
N PHE A 62 -12.34 -24.32 19.53
CA PHE A 62 -12.47 -23.94 20.93
C PHE A 62 -13.19 -22.58 21.03
N PRO A 63 -14.25 -22.42 21.86
CA PRO A 63 -14.82 -23.40 22.80
C PRO A 63 -15.51 -24.62 22.15
N GLY A 64 -15.69 -24.63 20.82
CA GLY A 64 -16.21 -25.80 20.08
C GLY A 64 -17.66 -26.16 20.45
N GLY A 65 -18.15 -27.28 19.91
CA GLY A 65 -19.52 -27.76 20.15
C GLY A 65 -19.68 -28.77 21.29
N LEU A 66 -18.57 -29.24 21.89
CA LEU A 66 -18.57 -30.22 22.97
C LEU A 66 -17.91 -29.61 24.21
N PRO A 67 -18.36 -29.94 25.44
CA PRO A 67 -17.78 -29.40 26.67
C PRO A 67 -16.32 -29.84 26.82
N ARG A 68 -15.40 -28.89 27.03
CA ARG A 68 -13.95 -29.16 27.07
C ARG A 68 -13.55 -30.18 28.14
N ASN A 69 -12.73 -31.15 27.75
CA ASN A 69 -12.10 -32.12 28.65
C ASN A 69 -10.57 -32.11 28.47
N PRO A 70 -9.76 -31.89 29.54
CA PRO A 70 -10.17 -31.50 30.89
C PRO A 70 -10.84 -30.12 30.90
N PRO A 71 -11.68 -29.79 31.90
CA PRO A 71 -12.24 -28.45 32.03
C PRO A 71 -11.15 -27.41 32.28
N GLY A 72 -11.41 -26.16 31.93
CA GLY A 72 -10.51 -25.03 32.15
C GLY A 72 -10.06 -24.32 30.87
N ASN A 73 -9.26 -23.27 31.04
CA ASN A 73 -8.73 -22.46 29.95
C ASN A 73 -7.62 -23.18 29.18
N VAL A 74 -7.33 -22.70 27.97
CA VAL A 74 -6.22 -23.15 27.15
C VAL A 74 -5.10 -22.12 27.29
N GLU A 75 -4.14 -22.42 28.17
CA GLU A 75 -3.10 -21.48 28.57
C GLU A 75 -1.70 -22.06 28.43
N ILE A 76 -0.72 -21.21 28.15
CA ILE A 76 0.70 -21.56 28.14
C ILE A 76 1.56 -20.38 28.62
N ASP A 77 2.55 -20.67 29.47
CA ASP A 77 3.56 -19.70 29.89
C ASP A 77 4.57 -19.49 28.75
N VAL A 78 4.47 -18.33 28.10
CA VAL A 78 5.36 -17.92 27.01
C VAL A 78 6.61 -17.21 27.53
N GLY A 79 6.53 -16.63 28.74
CA GLY A 79 7.60 -15.88 29.37
C GLY A 79 8.84 -16.72 29.65
N ALA A 80 8.65 -17.94 30.15
CA ALA A 80 9.72 -18.87 30.49
C ALA A 80 10.53 -19.37 29.27
N ALA A 81 9.93 -19.39 28.08
CA ALA A 81 10.56 -19.88 26.86
C ALA A 81 11.31 -18.81 26.07
N CYS A 82 10.92 -17.53 26.19
CA CYS A 82 11.54 -16.43 25.47
C CYS A 82 12.65 -15.76 26.30
N ARG A 83 13.92 -16.01 25.94
CA ARG A 83 15.08 -15.34 26.54
C ARG A 83 15.52 -14.13 25.72
N SER A 84 16.04 -13.11 26.40
CA SER A 84 16.53 -11.88 25.75
C SER A 84 17.71 -12.21 24.83
N GLY A 85 17.64 -11.77 23.57
CA GLY A 85 18.68 -12.01 22.56
C GLY A 85 18.66 -13.40 21.91
N GLU A 86 17.71 -14.27 22.26
CA GLU A 86 17.47 -15.53 21.54
C GLU A 86 16.52 -15.34 20.36
N ALA A 87 16.46 -16.34 19.48
CA ALA A 87 15.56 -16.34 18.34
C ALA A 87 14.08 -16.33 18.79
N PRO A 88 13.17 -15.74 17.99
CA PRO A 88 11.74 -15.78 18.27
C PRO A 88 11.21 -17.22 18.42
N VAL A 89 10.25 -17.42 19.32
CA VAL A 89 9.65 -18.72 19.62
C VAL A 89 8.20 -18.73 19.16
N LYS A 90 7.78 -19.81 18.50
CA LYS A 90 6.40 -19.99 18.04
C LYS A 90 5.57 -20.77 19.03
N VAL A 91 4.30 -20.36 19.17
CA VAL A 91 3.25 -21.14 19.82
C VAL A 91 2.55 -21.99 18.76
N TRP A 92 2.51 -23.29 19.00
CA TRP A 92 1.90 -24.28 18.12
C TRP A 92 0.66 -24.87 18.77
N CYS A 93 -0.42 -25.00 18.00
CA CYS A 93 -1.53 -25.88 18.34
C CYS A 93 -1.23 -27.27 17.80
N VAL A 94 -1.13 -28.26 18.68
CA VAL A 94 -0.72 -29.63 18.35
C VAL A 94 -1.80 -30.61 18.74
N VAL A 95 -2.05 -31.58 17.89
CA VAL A 95 -2.91 -32.74 18.17
C VAL A 95 -2.10 -34.01 17.92
N ASN A 96 -2.22 -35.00 18.81
CA ASN A 96 -1.53 -36.26 18.61
C ASN A 96 -2.00 -36.97 17.32
N PRO A 97 -1.11 -37.66 16.59
CA PRO A 97 -1.51 -38.44 15.42
C PRO A 97 -2.49 -39.57 15.80
N ARG A 98 -3.38 -39.94 14.88
CA ARG A 98 -4.39 -40.98 15.13
C ARG A 98 -3.76 -42.39 15.12
N GLY A 99 -3.34 -42.87 16.29
CA GLY A 99 -2.78 -44.21 16.50
C GLY A 99 -3.78 -45.28 16.93
N SER A 100 -3.27 -46.40 17.46
CA SER A 100 -4.05 -47.48 18.08
C SER A 100 -4.74 -47.05 19.39
N HIS A 101 -4.14 -46.10 20.11
CA HIS A 101 -4.65 -45.57 21.38
C HIS A 101 -5.40 -44.24 21.23
N ALA A 102 -5.91 -43.93 20.03
CA ALA A 102 -6.43 -42.60 19.68
C ALA A 102 -7.54 -42.05 20.61
N ALA A 103 -8.28 -42.90 21.32
CA ALA A 103 -9.33 -42.48 22.26
C ALA A 103 -9.29 -43.27 23.59
N VAL A 104 -8.16 -43.91 23.91
CA VAL A 104 -8.02 -44.65 25.18
C VAL A 104 -7.88 -43.63 26.32
N GLN A 105 -8.78 -43.70 27.32
CA GLN A 105 -8.90 -42.69 28.36
C GLN A 105 -7.57 -42.45 29.10
N ASP A 106 -6.81 -43.48 29.45
CA ASP A 106 -5.57 -43.29 30.24
C ASP A 106 -4.31 -43.08 29.39
N SER A 107 -4.42 -43.07 28.06
CA SER A 107 -3.27 -42.87 27.19
C SER A 107 -2.95 -41.39 27.00
N GLN A 108 -1.69 -41.00 27.22
CA GLN A 108 -1.20 -39.66 26.89
C GLN A 108 -1.11 -39.42 25.38
N GLU A 109 -1.05 -40.49 24.59
CA GLU A 109 -1.05 -40.44 23.12
C GLU A 109 -2.45 -40.26 22.53
N ARG A 110 -3.50 -40.21 23.37
CA ARG A 110 -4.87 -40.05 22.89
C ARG A 110 -5.02 -38.74 22.09
N ARG A 111 -5.66 -38.88 20.94
CA ARG A 111 -6.02 -37.80 20.01
C ARG A 111 -7.39 -37.19 20.36
N TYR A 112 -8.26 -38.01 20.92
CA TYR A 112 -9.63 -37.65 21.28
C TYR A 112 -9.90 -37.95 22.75
N ASN A 113 -10.73 -37.12 23.37
CA ASN A 113 -11.41 -37.44 24.61
C ASN A 113 -12.79 -38.01 24.27
N SER A 114 -13.17 -39.11 24.91
CA SER A 114 -14.54 -39.61 24.88
C SER A 114 -15.36 -38.82 25.89
N VAL A 115 -16.33 -38.03 25.41
CA VAL A 115 -17.18 -37.16 26.22
C VAL A 115 -18.63 -37.55 25.97
N LEU A 116 -19.41 -37.68 27.04
CA LEU A 116 -20.86 -37.87 26.93
C LEU A 116 -21.49 -36.52 26.61
N ASP A 117 -22.13 -36.44 25.45
CA ASP A 117 -22.87 -35.25 25.03
C ASP A 117 -24.32 -35.29 25.51
N GLU A 118 -25.05 -34.19 25.29
CA GLU A 118 -26.49 -34.15 25.53
C GLU A 118 -27.21 -35.27 24.76
N PRO A 119 -28.28 -35.86 25.35
CA PRO A 119 -29.04 -36.91 24.68
C PRO A 119 -29.53 -36.48 23.30
N SER A 120 -29.19 -37.24 22.25
CA SER A 120 -29.70 -37.01 20.90
C SER A 120 -30.98 -37.82 20.69
N VAL A 121 -32.06 -37.16 20.28
CA VAL A 121 -33.30 -37.81 19.84
C VAL A 121 -33.14 -38.40 18.44
N ASP A 122 -34.01 -39.34 18.08
CA ASP A 122 -34.11 -39.83 16.71
C ASP A 122 -34.65 -38.72 15.79
N GLU A 123 -33.96 -38.44 14.69
CA GLU A 123 -34.37 -37.41 13.72
C GLU A 123 -35.66 -37.75 12.97
N ASN A 124 -36.05 -39.04 12.90
CA ASN A 124 -37.27 -39.47 12.23
C ASN A 124 -38.52 -39.30 13.11
N THR A 125 -38.42 -39.57 14.41
CA THR A 125 -39.57 -39.56 15.34
C THR A 125 -39.57 -38.38 16.32
N GLY A 126 -38.41 -37.78 16.61
CA GLY A 126 -38.24 -36.77 17.65
C GLY A 126 -38.21 -37.33 19.08
N ASP A 127 -38.35 -38.64 19.23
CA ASP A 127 -38.41 -39.36 20.50
C ASP A 127 -37.15 -40.21 20.75
N GLY A 128 -37.09 -40.86 21.91
CA GLY A 128 -36.06 -41.87 22.18
C GLY A 128 -34.66 -41.29 22.42
N ALA A 129 -34.56 -40.20 23.18
CA ALA A 129 -33.30 -39.54 23.50
C ALA A 129 -32.24 -40.50 24.05
N LEU A 130 -31.08 -40.54 23.41
CA LEU A 130 -29.97 -41.44 23.76
C LEU A 130 -28.66 -40.67 23.92
N SER A 131 -28.00 -40.87 25.06
CA SER A 131 -26.67 -40.29 25.33
C SER A 131 -25.60 -41.12 24.64
N LEU A 132 -25.01 -40.55 23.58
CA LEU A 132 -23.91 -41.17 22.85
C LEU A 132 -22.57 -40.54 23.26
N PRO A 133 -21.52 -41.36 23.49
CA PRO A 133 -20.18 -40.82 23.64
C PRO A 133 -19.69 -40.25 22.30
N ARG A 134 -19.24 -39.00 22.31
CA ARG A 134 -18.67 -38.29 21.16
C ARG A 134 -17.18 -38.07 21.35
N LEU A 135 -16.44 -38.02 20.24
CA LEU A 135 -15.01 -37.80 20.23
C LEU A 135 -14.72 -36.30 20.16
N GLN A 136 -14.30 -35.72 21.28
CA GLN A 136 -13.78 -34.37 21.32
C GLN A 136 -12.29 -34.36 21.00
N VAL A 137 -11.85 -33.47 20.11
CA VAL A 137 -10.42 -33.30 19.77
C VAL A 137 -9.63 -32.83 20.99
N ARG A 138 -8.55 -33.55 21.32
CA ARG A 138 -7.57 -33.15 22.35
C ARG A 138 -6.39 -32.45 21.68
N PHE A 139 -6.35 -31.14 21.81
CA PHE A 139 -5.21 -30.32 21.37
C PHE A 139 -4.45 -29.76 22.58
N GLN A 140 -3.19 -29.39 22.34
CA GLN A 140 -2.28 -28.80 23.32
C GLN A 140 -1.52 -27.65 22.69
N LEU A 141 -1.13 -26.68 23.51
CA LEU A 141 -0.19 -25.64 23.10
C LEU A 141 1.24 -26.12 23.33
N HIS A 142 2.12 -25.85 22.38
CA HIS A 142 3.54 -26.17 22.46
C HIS A 142 4.38 -24.97 22.06
N LEU A 143 5.51 -24.76 22.73
CA LEU A 143 6.46 -23.69 22.43
C LEU A 143 7.69 -24.27 21.76
N GLY A 144 8.04 -23.76 20.59
CA GLY A 144 9.21 -24.20 19.85
C GLY A 144 9.47 -23.37 18.61
N THR A 145 10.73 -23.36 18.16
CA THR A 145 11.12 -22.72 16.90
C THR A 145 10.77 -23.57 15.68
N ILE A 146 10.69 -24.89 15.86
CA ILE A 146 10.38 -25.88 14.82
C ILE A 146 9.05 -26.55 15.14
N SER A 147 8.33 -26.98 14.11
CA SER A 147 7.09 -27.74 14.27
C SER A 147 7.34 -29.02 15.08
N PRO A 148 6.59 -29.26 16.16
CA PRO A 148 6.71 -30.49 16.95
C PRO A 148 6.11 -31.70 16.23
N ALA A 149 5.17 -31.48 15.31
CA ALA A 149 4.50 -32.52 14.54
C ALA A 149 4.04 -31.96 13.18
N PRO A 150 4.86 -32.06 12.11
CA PRO A 150 4.61 -31.36 10.83
C PRO A 150 3.25 -31.62 10.18
N GLN A 151 2.62 -32.77 10.45
CA GLN A 151 1.32 -33.13 9.88
C GLN A 151 0.15 -32.86 10.84
N SER A 152 0.41 -32.60 12.12
CA SER A 152 -0.64 -32.47 13.15
C SER A 152 -0.40 -31.27 14.08
N ALA A 153 0.30 -30.25 13.57
CA ALA A 153 0.54 -29.00 14.27
C ALA A 153 0.35 -27.80 13.33
N VAL A 154 -0.18 -26.70 13.88
CA VAL A 154 -0.33 -25.40 13.21
C VAL A 154 0.31 -24.33 14.08
N PRO A 155 1.21 -23.50 13.54
CA PRO A 155 1.74 -22.35 14.27
C PRO A 155 0.64 -21.28 14.38
N LEU A 156 0.52 -20.66 15.55
CA LEU A 156 -0.51 -19.67 15.84
C LEU A 156 0.07 -18.25 15.95
N LEU A 157 1.11 -18.10 16.76
CA LEU A 157 1.72 -16.83 17.13
C LEU A 157 3.22 -17.02 17.29
N GLU A 158 3.97 -15.92 17.20
CA GLU A 158 5.40 -15.89 17.46
C GLU A 158 5.71 -14.78 18.46
N PHE A 159 6.62 -15.08 19.38
CA PHE A 159 6.99 -14.22 20.49
C PHE A 159 8.50 -13.99 20.50
N VAL A 160 8.88 -12.77 20.87
CA VAL A 160 10.26 -12.40 21.11
C VAL A 160 10.35 -11.60 22.40
N ARG A 161 11.47 -11.73 23.12
CA ARG A 161 11.79 -10.84 24.24
C ARG A 161 12.77 -9.78 23.73
N GLY A 162 12.28 -8.54 23.61
CA GLY A 162 13.08 -7.42 23.13
C GLY A 162 14.12 -6.94 24.15
N ASP A 163 14.95 -5.97 23.76
CA ASP A 163 16.07 -5.46 24.58
C ASP A 163 15.63 -4.93 25.96
N ASN A 164 14.41 -4.40 26.05
CA ASN A 164 13.80 -3.91 27.28
C ASN A 164 13.29 -5.03 28.21
N GLN A 165 13.66 -6.29 27.94
CA GLN A 165 13.16 -7.51 28.59
C GLN A 165 11.65 -7.71 28.51
N GLN A 166 10.93 -6.93 27.71
CA GLN A 166 9.49 -7.08 27.52
C GLN A 166 9.19 -8.15 26.49
N LEU A 167 8.23 -9.02 26.81
CA LEU A 167 7.68 -9.98 25.88
C LEU A 167 6.78 -9.27 24.85
N GLN A 168 6.99 -9.55 23.57
CA GLN A 168 6.25 -8.96 22.47
C GLN A 168 5.82 -10.02 21.46
N VAL A 169 4.60 -9.89 20.95
CA VAL A 169 4.14 -10.64 19.78
C VAL A 169 4.81 -10.03 18.54
N THR A 170 5.39 -10.87 17.67
CA THR A 170 6.07 -10.39 16.46
C THR A 170 5.06 -10.03 15.35
N ALA A 171 5.58 -9.57 14.21
CA ALA A 171 4.77 -9.36 13.00
C ALA A 171 4.53 -10.66 12.19
N TYR A 172 4.77 -11.83 12.80
CA TYR A 172 4.51 -13.13 12.17
C TYR A 172 3.02 -13.35 11.94
N HIS A 173 2.66 -13.84 10.75
CA HIS A 173 1.30 -14.26 10.43
C HIS A 173 1.28 -15.77 10.25
N ALA A 174 0.42 -16.42 11.02
CA ALA A 174 0.15 -17.85 10.86
C ALA A 174 -0.30 -18.19 9.41
N PRO A 175 -0.22 -19.46 9.00
CA PRO A 175 -0.94 -19.92 7.83
C PRO A 175 -2.43 -19.70 8.03
N MET A 176 -3.05 -18.92 7.15
CA MET A 176 -4.42 -18.44 7.28
C MET A 176 -5.28 -18.94 6.14
N LEU A 177 -6.46 -19.46 6.46
CA LEU A 177 -7.46 -19.81 5.45
C LEU A 177 -8.33 -18.61 5.05
N ARG A 178 -8.41 -17.62 5.93
CA ARG A 178 -9.10 -16.36 5.72
C ARG A 178 -8.22 -15.23 6.23
N ILE A 179 -8.13 -14.15 5.47
CA ILE A 179 -7.28 -13.00 5.81
C ILE A 179 -7.65 -12.34 7.16
N GLU A 180 -8.91 -12.45 7.59
CA GLU A 180 -9.41 -11.93 8.88
C GLU A 180 -8.80 -12.62 10.11
N ALA A 181 -8.23 -13.82 9.95
CA ALA A 181 -7.54 -14.51 11.05
C ALA A 181 -6.34 -13.69 11.61
N ALA A 182 -5.79 -12.78 10.81
CA ALA A 182 -4.74 -11.84 11.22
C ALA A 182 -5.23 -10.73 12.16
N ASP A 183 -6.54 -10.51 12.33
CA ASP A 183 -7.04 -9.34 13.06
C ASP A 183 -6.71 -9.35 14.55
N CYS A 184 -6.42 -10.52 15.10
CA CYS A 184 -5.90 -10.67 16.46
C CYS A 184 -4.56 -9.93 16.69
N LEU A 185 -3.82 -9.61 15.62
CA LEU A 185 -2.58 -8.85 15.67
C LEU A 185 -2.79 -7.32 15.67
N GLY A 186 -4.04 -6.84 15.61
CA GLY A 186 -4.34 -5.42 15.69
C GLY A 186 -3.79 -4.62 14.52
N GLN A 187 -2.91 -3.64 14.77
CA GLN A 187 -2.38 -2.76 13.71
C GLN A 187 -1.42 -3.47 12.74
N THR A 188 -0.80 -4.57 13.18
CA THR A 188 0.03 -5.41 12.31
C THR A 188 -0.80 -6.44 11.54
N SER A 189 -2.13 -6.43 11.64
CA SER A 189 -3.02 -7.25 10.80
C SER A 189 -2.76 -6.98 9.31
N LEU A 190 -2.52 -8.05 8.54
CA LEU A 190 -2.31 -7.95 7.09
C LEU A 190 -3.57 -7.47 6.39
N TRP A 191 -4.75 -7.88 6.88
CA TRP A 191 -6.04 -7.42 6.37
C TRP A 191 -6.17 -5.90 6.44
N ARG A 192 -5.88 -5.31 7.61
CA ARG A 192 -5.91 -3.85 7.80
C ARG A 192 -4.87 -3.12 6.96
N GLN A 193 -3.66 -3.68 6.86
CA GLN A 193 -2.60 -3.12 6.02
C GLN A 193 -3.01 -3.09 4.54
N LEU A 194 -3.65 -4.15 4.05
CA LEU A 194 -4.13 -4.23 2.67
C LEU A 194 -5.29 -3.28 2.40
N HIS A 195 -6.21 -3.08 3.34
CA HIS A 195 -7.26 -2.04 3.24
C HIS A 195 -6.64 -0.64 3.18
N ALA A 196 -5.74 -0.31 4.11
CA ALA A 196 -5.05 0.98 4.10
C ALA A 196 -4.19 1.19 2.84
N PHE A 197 -3.64 0.11 2.27
CA PHE A 197 -2.93 0.15 1.00
C PHE A 197 -3.89 0.39 -0.18
N HIS A 198 -5.02 -0.31 -0.21
CA HIS A 198 -6.08 -0.12 -1.20
C HIS A 198 -6.60 1.33 -1.21
N ASP A 199 -6.89 1.90 -0.04
CA ASP A 199 -7.41 3.27 0.06
C ASP A 199 -6.39 4.29 -0.45
N ARG A 200 -5.11 4.11 -0.10
CA ARG A 200 -4.01 4.93 -0.63
C ARG A 200 -3.90 4.85 -2.16
N LEU A 201 -4.13 3.67 -2.76
CA LEU A 201 -4.12 3.53 -4.21
C LEU A 201 -5.30 4.25 -4.86
N TRP A 202 -6.49 4.21 -4.26
CA TRP A 202 -7.66 4.96 -4.73
C TRP A 202 -7.47 6.47 -4.63
N ASP A 203 -6.90 6.95 -3.52
CA ASP A 203 -6.54 8.36 -3.36
C ASP A 203 -5.54 8.80 -4.42
N LYS A 204 -4.50 7.99 -4.66
CA LYS A 204 -3.50 8.27 -5.69
C LYS A 204 -4.11 8.25 -7.09
N LEU A 205 -4.98 7.28 -7.40
CA LEU A 205 -5.71 7.22 -8.67
C LEU A 205 -6.53 8.50 -8.88
N SER A 206 -7.28 8.92 -7.87
CA SER A 206 -8.13 10.12 -7.94
C SER A 206 -7.29 11.38 -8.20
N GLN A 207 -6.13 11.51 -7.55
CA GLN A 207 -5.19 12.62 -7.76
C GLN A 207 -4.57 12.63 -9.17
N LEU A 208 -4.25 11.45 -9.72
CA LEU A 208 -3.66 11.31 -11.05
C LEU A 208 -4.69 11.46 -12.18
N ALA A 209 -5.94 11.08 -11.93
CA ALA A 209 -7.05 11.14 -12.88
C ALA A 209 -7.71 12.53 -12.97
N GLU A 210 -7.30 13.51 -12.15
CA GLU A 210 -7.92 14.85 -12.13
C GLU A 210 -8.00 15.46 -13.55
N PRO A 211 -9.21 15.80 -14.04
CA PRO A 211 -9.35 16.52 -15.30
C PRO A 211 -8.73 17.91 -15.17
N GLY A 212 -7.88 18.28 -16.12
CA GLY A 212 -7.40 19.65 -16.24
C GLY A 212 -8.60 20.57 -16.47
N ARG A 213 -8.64 21.73 -15.83
CA ARG A 213 -9.69 22.75 -16.03
C ARG A 213 -9.46 23.48 -17.37
N SER A 214 -9.67 22.78 -18.47
CA SER A 214 -9.78 23.32 -19.83
C SER A 214 -10.02 22.15 -20.77
N GLY A 215 -10.85 22.34 -21.80
CA GLY A 215 -11.11 21.36 -22.86
C GLY A 215 -9.90 21.11 -23.77
N ASP A 216 -8.73 20.85 -23.18
CA ASP A 216 -7.53 20.47 -23.89
C ASP A 216 -7.73 19.03 -24.40
N THR A 217 -7.82 18.90 -25.71
CA THR A 217 -7.70 17.62 -26.45
C THR A 217 -6.44 16.87 -26.03
N GLU A 218 -6.44 15.52 -26.06
CA GLU A 218 -5.28 14.68 -25.66
C GLU A 218 -3.95 15.10 -26.32
N ASP A 219 -4.01 15.70 -27.52
CA ASP A 219 -2.86 16.17 -28.30
C ASP A 219 -2.15 17.41 -27.72
N THR A 220 -2.80 18.19 -26.86
CA THR A 220 -2.24 19.39 -26.23
C THR A 220 -1.72 19.12 -24.81
N ALA A 221 -1.91 17.89 -24.31
CA ALA A 221 -1.48 17.50 -22.97
C ALA A 221 0.06 17.40 -22.88
N GLY A 222 0.64 18.21 -21.99
CA GLY A 222 2.08 18.16 -21.66
C GLY A 222 2.55 16.75 -21.27
N ASN A 223 3.85 16.48 -21.43
CA ASN A 223 4.47 15.17 -21.16
C ASN A 223 4.08 14.59 -19.78
N GLU A 224 3.99 15.42 -18.74
CA GLU A 224 3.61 14.99 -17.39
C GLU A 224 2.15 14.56 -17.28
N ARG A 225 1.21 15.30 -17.89
CA ARG A 225 -0.20 14.90 -17.88
C ARG A 225 -0.40 13.55 -18.57
N ARG A 226 0.35 13.29 -19.65
CA ARG A 226 0.40 11.97 -20.29
C ARG A 226 0.96 10.89 -19.36
N GLN A 227 2.02 11.18 -18.61
CA GLN A 227 2.57 10.26 -17.60
C GLN A 227 1.59 9.99 -16.44
N HIS A 228 0.91 11.01 -15.93
CA HIS A 228 -0.11 10.87 -14.88
C HIS A 228 -1.29 10.03 -15.33
N LEU A 229 -1.83 10.30 -16.53
CA LEU A 229 -2.90 9.51 -17.11
C LEU A 229 -2.46 8.07 -17.40
N ALA A 230 -1.22 7.86 -17.86
CA ALA A 230 -0.68 6.51 -18.04
C ALA A 230 -0.60 5.76 -16.71
N ALA A 231 -0.06 6.37 -15.65
CA ALA A 231 -0.02 5.80 -14.31
C ALA A 231 -1.43 5.53 -13.75
N ALA A 232 -2.36 6.48 -13.90
CA ALA A 232 -3.76 6.31 -13.50
C ALA A 232 -4.43 5.12 -14.20
N ARG A 233 -4.21 4.95 -15.51
CA ARG A 233 -4.73 3.79 -16.27
C ARG A 233 -4.18 2.47 -15.74
N GLN A 234 -2.88 2.41 -15.40
CA GLN A 234 -2.27 1.20 -14.82
C GLN A 234 -2.85 0.85 -13.44
N ILE A 235 -2.98 1.84 -12.55
CA ILE A 235 -3.56 1.65 -11.22
C ILE A 235 -5.03 1.25 -11.33
N GLY A 236 -5.81 2.00 -12.13
CA GLY A 236 -7.25 1.80 -12.31
C GLY A 236 -7.59 0.44 -12.89
N ALA A 237 -6.75 -0.14 -13.75
CA ALA A 237 -6.97 -1.47 -14.32
C ALA A 237 -6.84 -2.61 -13.28
N CYS A 238 -6.02 -2.43 -12.23
CA CYS A 238 -5.73 -3.49 -11.27
C CYS A 238 -6.48 -3.35 -9.93
N LEU A 239 -7.09 -2.19 -9.65
CA LEU A 239 -7.81 -1.94 -8.40
C LEU A 239 -9.08 -2.78 -8.22
N PRO A 240 -10.01 -2.88 -9.20
CA PRO A 240 -11.27 -3.60 -8.98
C PRO A 240 -11.11 -5.06 -8.54
N PRO A 241 -10.21 -5.87 -9.14
CA PRO A 241 -9.93 -7.23 -8.65
C PRO A 241 -9.50 -7.26 -7.19
N LEU A 242 -8.61 -6.34 -6.77
CA LEU A 242 -8.19 -6.25 -5.37
C LEU A 242 -9.38 -5.89 -4.46
N SER A 243 -10.19 -4.89 -4.84
CA SER A 243 -11.37 -4.47 -4.08
C SER A 243 -12.35 -5.63 -3.86
N THR A 244 -12.59 -6.46 -4.88
CA THR A 244 -13.47 -7.64 -4.75
C THR A 244 -12.91 -8.75 -3.86
N LEU A 245 -11.59 -8.79 -3.66
CA LEU A 245 -10.94 -9.80 -2.84
C LEU A 245 -10.78 -9.37 -1.38
N LEU A 246 -10.92 -8.08 -1.05
CA LEU A 246 -10.73 -7.56 0.32
C LEU A 246 -11.86 -7.88 1.32
N HIS A 247 -12.77 -8.80 0.96
CA HIS A 247 -13.74 -9.39 1.89
C HIS A 247 -13.04 -10.24 2.96
N GLY A 248 -13.61 -10.31 4.17
CA GLY A 248 -13.00 -11.03 5.32
C GLY A 248 -12.78 -12.53 5.11
N ARG A 249 -13.45 -13.14 4.12
CA ARG A 249 -13.43 -14.59 3.86
C ARG A 249 -12.45 -15.05 2.77
N THR A 250 -11.56 -14.17 2.31
CA THR A 250 -10.64 -14.48 1.21
C THR A 250 -9.36 -15.13 1.68
N HIS A 251 -8.90 -16.16 0.95
CA HIS A 251 -7.60 -16.79 1.19
C HIS A 251 -6.45 -15.82 0.81
N PRO A 252 -5.38 -15.69 1.62
CA PRO A 252 -4.31 -14.72 1.35
C PRO A 252 -3.61 -14.93 0.01
N GLU A 253 -3.46 -16.18 -0.47
CA GLU A 253 -2.88 -16.46 -1.79
C GLU A 253 -3.59 -15.70 -2.93
N ALA A 254 -4.92 -15.57 -2.89
CA ALA A 254 -5.67 -14.84 -3.91
C ALA A 254 -5.36 -13.34 -3.88
N LEU A 255 -5.21 -12.76 -2.68
CA LEU A 255 -4.77 -11.39 -2.47
C LEU A 255 -3.33 -11.17 -2.94
N TYR A 256 -2.44 -12.14 -2.70
CA TYR A 256 -1.05 -12.10 -3.18
C TYR A 256 -0.98 -12.09 -4.71
N GLN A 257 -1.81 -12.90 -5.37
CA GLN A 257 -1.92 -12.90 -6.83
C GLN A 257 -2.48 -11.57 -7.37
N ALA A 258 -3.46 -10.97 -6.70
CA ALA A 258 -3.97 -9.65 -7.07
C ALA A 258 -2.91 -8.56 -6.88
N LEU A 259 -2.14 -8.61 -5.79
CA LEU A 259 -1.02 -7.71 -5.54
C LEU A 259 0.08 -7.87 -6.59
N ALA A 260 0.35 -9.10 -7.05
CA ALA A 260 1.30 -9.36 -8.13
C ALA A 260 0.89 -8.70 -9.46
N ARG A 261 -0.41 -8.63 -9.76
CA ARG A 261 -0.92 -7.88 -10.93
C ARG A 261 -0.65 -6.38 -10.79
N ILE A 262 -0.85 -5.82 -9.59
CA ILE A 262 -0.55 -4.40 -9.32
C ILE A 262 0.94 -4.15 -9.46
N VAL A 263 1.80 -5.01 -8.89
CA VAL A 263 3.26 -4.94 -9.04
C VAL A 263 3.64 -4.89 -10.52
N GLY A 264 3.10 -5.78 -11.34
CA GLY A 264 3.35 -5.78 -12.79
C GLY A 264 2.92 -4.48 -13.47
N ALA A 265 1.71 -4.00 -13.18
CA ALA A 265 1.15 -2.80 -13.79
C ALA A 265 1.95 -1.53 -13.45
N VAL A 266 2.32 -1.34 -12.16
CA VAL A 266 3.08 -0.16 -11.74
C VAL A 266 4.55 -0.22 -12.12
N SER A 267 5.05 -1.38 -12.56
CA SER A 267 6.45 -1.50 -12.98
C SER A 267 6.75 -0.68 -14.22
N GLY A 268 5.76 -0.48 -15.10
CA GLY A 268 5.87 0.41 -16.26
C GLY A 268 5.91 1.91 -15.91
N ILE A 269 5.82 2.28 -14.63
CA ILE A 269 5.91 3.67 -14.18
C ILE A 269 7.39 4.03 -13.94
N GLY A 270 7.83 5.08 -14.63
CA GLY A 270 9.21 5.57 -14.58
C GLY A 270 10.11 4.95 -15.66
N PRO A 271 11.42 5.25 -15.62
CA PRO A 271 12.34 4.93 -16.73
C PRO A 271 12.75 3.45 -16.79
N ASN A 272 12.69 2.74 -15.66
CA ASN A 272 13.06 1.32 -15.58
C ASN A 272 11.81 0.45 -15.39
N PRO A 273 11.36 -0.28 -16.42
CA PRO A 273 10.14 -1.08 -16.39
C PRO A 273 10.29 -2.43 -15.65
N LEU A 274 11.45 -2.70 -15.05
CA LEU A 274 11.71 -4.00 -14.42
C LEU A 274 10.82 -4.19 -13.17
N PRO A 275 9.99 -5.26 -13.14
CA PRO A 275 9.16 -5.57 -11.99
C PRO A 275 9.95 -6.19 -10.84
N LEU A 276 9.37 -6.12 -9.64
CA LEU A 276 9.83 -6.91 -8.51
C LEU A 276 9.73 -8.41 -8.85
N LEU A 277 10.84 -9.14 -8.71
CA LEU A 277 10.84 -10.59 -8.81
C LEU A 277 10.13 -11.20 -7.59
N MET A 278 8.85 -11.53 -7.74
CA MET A 278 8.05 -12.13 -6.69
C MET A 278 8.31 -13.64 -6.61
N LYS A 279 8.49 -14.14 -5.38
CA LYS A 279 8.60 -15.59 -5.10
C LYS A 279 7.21 -16.23 -5.02
N PRO A 280 7.11 -17.57 -5.16
CA PRO A 280 5.87 -18.29 -4.87
C PRO A 280 5.35 -17.95 -3.47
N TYR A 281 4.02 -17.93 -3.32
CA TYR A 281 3.35 -17.66 -2.04
C TYR A 281 3.81 -18.65 -0.97
N GLN A 282 4.22 -18.12 0.18
CA GLN A 282 4.63 -18.90 1.35
C GLN A 282 3.51 -18.89 2.39
N HIS A 283 2.81 -20.01 2.49
CA HIS A 283 1.66 -20.11 3.39
C HIS A 283 2.03 -20.06 4.87
N ASP A 284 3.17 -20.67 5.24
CA ASP A 284 3.61 -20.76 6.63
C ASP A 284 4.02 -19.41 7.24
N ASP A 285 4.36 -18.43 6.40
CA ASP A 285 4.73 -17.07 6.78
C ASP A 285 4.58 -16.11 5.58
N CYS A 286 3.35 -15.63 5.36
CA CYS A 286 3.06 -14.85 4.15
C CYS A 286 3.49 -13.37 4.27
N GLN A 287 3.59 -12.83 5.47
CA GLN A 287 3.71 -11.39 5.72
C GLN A 287 4.91 -10.72 5.02
N PRO A 288 6.13 -11.28 5.05
CA PRO A 288 7.30 -10.62 4.44
C PRO A 288 7.13 -10.37 2.93
N GLN A 289 6.51 -11.32 2.23
CA GLN A 289 6.32 -11.23 0.77
C GLN A 289 5.28 -10.15 0.41
N PHE A 290 4.21 -10.03 1.22
CA PHE A 290 3.23 -8.95 1.07
C PHE A 290 3.85 -7.58 1.32
N GLN A 291 4.62 -7.42 2.41
CA GLN A 291 5.27 -6.16 2.73
C GLN A 291 6.23 -5.73 1.63
N GLN A 292 7.04 -6.65 1.09
CA GLN A 292 7.96 -6.37 0.00
C GLN A 292 7.22 -5.85 -1.25
N ALA A 293 6.12 -6.49 -1.62
CA ALA A 293 5.32 -6.09 -2.78
C ALA A 293 4.61 -4.75 -2.56
N MET A 294 3.98 -4.52 -1.40
CA MET A 294 3.35 -3.24 -1.07
C MET A 294 4.36 -2.09 -1.05
N ALA A 295 5.55 -2.30 -0.48
CA ALA A 295 6.62 -1.31 -0.44
C ALA A 295 7.13 -0.97 -1.84
N PHE A 296 7.32 -1.98 -2.71
CA PHE A 296 7.71 -1.75 -4.11
C PHE A 296 6.67 -0.88 -4.83
N VAL A 297 5.38 -1.20 -4.69
CA VAL A 297 4.30 -0.42 -5.33
C VAL A 297 4.29 1.02 -4.81
N ALA A 298 4.36 1.21 -3.49
CA ALA A 298 4.40 2.55 -2.90
C ALA A 298 5.58 3.37 -3.44
N ASN A 299 6.79 2.81 -3.42
CA ASN A 299 7.99 3.47 -3.93
C ASN A 299 7.89 3.82 -5.42
N ARG A 300 7.28 2.96 -6.25
CA ARG A 300 7.04 3.25 -7.67
C ARG A 300 6.06 4.40 -7.85
N LEU A 301 4.96 4.43 -7.10
CA LEU A 301 3.96 5.49 -7.19
C LEU A 301 4.45 6.84 -6.66
N ASP A 302 5.38 6.84 -5.72
CA ASP A 302 6.03 8.04 -5.21
C ASP A 302 6.98 8.69 -6.24
N THR A 303 7.38 7.97 -7.30
CA THR A 303 8.14 8.58 -8.42
C THR A 303 7.29 9.52 -9.27
N VAL A 304 5.96 9.41 -9.20
CA VAL A 304 5.02 10.29 -9.91
C VAL A 304 4.62 11.40 -8.95
N ASP A 305 5.30 12.55 -9.04
CA ASP A 305 4.98 13.70 -8.21
C ASP A 305 3.66 14.34 -8.66
N THR A 306 2.82 14.66 -7.68
CA THR A 306 1.48 15.23 -7.86
C THR A 306 1.38 16.66 -7.31
N ARG A 307 2.46 17.20 -6.73
CA ARG A 307 2.52 18.51 -6.07
C ARG A 307 2.56 19.68 -7.04
N TYR A 308 3.14 19.44 -8.21
CA TYR A 308 3.31 20.44 -9.25
C TYR A 308 2.50 20.03 -10.48
N GLU A 309 1.88 21.02 -11.10
CA GLU A 309 1.41 20.98 -12.48
C GLU A 309 2.47 21.67 -13.33
N THR A 310 2.88 21.05 -14.44
CA THR A 310 3.74 21.72 -15.41
C THR A 310 2.99 22.35 -16.57
N LEU A 311 3.46 23.53 -16.97
CA LEU A 311 2.90 24.33 -18.05
C LEU A 311 4.03 24.64 -19.06
N ALA A 312 4.07 23.92 -20.18
CA ALA A 312 5.12 24.07 -21.19
C ALA A 312 5.07 25.44 -21.91
N PHE A 313 6.17 26.13 -22.17
CA PHE A 313 6.09 27.34 -23.00
C PHE A 313 5.88 26.99 -24.47
N LEU A 314 5.09 27.79 -25.18
CA LEU A 314 4.96 27.71 -26.63
C LEU A 314 6.14 28.44 -27.26
N ARG A 315 6.83 27.79 -28.21
CA ARG A 315 7.95 28.42 -28.92
C ARG A 315 7.45 29.03 -30.24
N THR A 316 7.50 30.35 -30.36
CA THR A 316 6.87 31.10 -31.46
C THR A 316 7.79 31.39 -32.63
N ASP A 317 9.12 31.32 -32.44
CA ASP A 317 10.11 31.56 -33.51
C ASP A 317 10.26 30.40 -34.51
N GLN A 318 9.60 29.26 -34.27
CA GLN A 318 9.81 28.04 -35.06
C GLN A 318 9.51 28.19 -36.56
N HIS A 319 8.63 29.12 -36.92
CA HIS A 319 8.21 29.34 -38.30
C HIS A 319 9.09 30.36 -39.05
N ASP A 320 9.98 31.07 -38.35
CA ASP A 320 10.86 32.07 -38.95
C ASP A 320 12.31 31.88 -38.47
N ALA A 321 13.06 31.10 -39.27
CA ALA A 321 14.46 30.79 -39.01
C ALA A 321 15.38 32.01 -39.11
N SER A 322 14.93 33.10 -39.77
CA SER A 322 15.75 34.31 -39.98
C SER A 322 15.89 35.16 -38.71
N LEU A 323 15.00 34.99 -37.73
CA LEU A 323 15.06 35.71 -36.47
C LEU A 323 16.29 35.27 -35.64
N PRO A 324 17.10 36.20 -35.13
CA PRO A 324 18.28 35.88 -34.33
C PRO A 324 17.95 35.42 -32.89
N GLU A 325 16.71 35.62 -32.46
CA GLU A 325 16.22 35.32 -31.10
C GLU A 325 15.17 34.21 -31.14
N ALA A 326 15.20 33.35 -30.13
CA ALA A 326 14.12 32.41 -29.84
C ALA A 326 13.17 33.02 -28.81
N CYS A 327 11.87 32.77 -28.97
CA CYS A 327 10.84 33.29 -28.07
C CYS A 327 9.99 32.13 -27.55
N PHE A 328 9.97 32.00 -26.22
CA PHE A 328 9.12 31.08 -25.49
C PHE A 328 8.05 31.88 -24.76
N GLU A 329 6.78 31.61 -25.02
CA GLU A 329 5.68 32.34 -24.39
C GLU A 329 4.71 31.43 -23.63
N ARG A 330 4.21 31.90 -22.49
CA ARG A 330 3.18 31.23 -21.71
C ARG A 330 2.36 32.26 -20.96
N ARG A 331 1.03 32.15 -21.08
CA ARG A 331 0.11 32.90 -20.21
C ARG A 331 0.16 32.33 -18.80
N LEU A 332 0.53 33.16 -17.83
CA LEU A 332 0.59 32.77 -16.43
C LEU A 332 -0.82 32.54 -15.85
N PRO A 333 -1.04 31.49 -15.06
CA PRO A 333 -2.27 31.38 -14.26
C PRO A 333 -2.33 32.46 -13.17
N ALA A 334 -3.53 32.79 -12.68
CA ALA A 334 -3.69 33.70 -11.55
C ALA A 334 -3.11 33.12 -10.25
N GLY A 335 -2.54 33.99 -9.40
CA GLY A 335 -2.04 33.62 -8.07
C GLY A 335 -0.71 32.87 -8.09
N MET A 336 0.13 33.11 -9.11
CA MET A 336 1.46 32.51 -9.22
C MET A 336 2.48 33.15 -8.26
N GLY A 337 2.26 34.40 -7.85
CA GLY A 337 3.18 35.16 -7.03
C GLY A 337 4.42 35.65 -7.80
N ASP A 338 5.42 36.13 -7.06
CA ASP A 338 6.62 36.75 -7.62
C ASP A 338 7.74 35.75 -7.94
N ASP A 339 7.68 34.56 -7.36
CA ASP A 339 8.71 33.54 -7.48
C ASP A 339 8.15 32.37 -8.31
N LEU A 340 8.69 32.16 -9.52
CA LEU A 340 8.31 31.08 -10.43
C LEU A 340 9.42 30.03 -10.53
N ILE A 341 9.07 28.75 -10.66
CA ILE A 341 10.03 27.69 -10.94
C ILE A 341 9.91 27.29 -12.41
N VAL A 342 11.00 27.35 -13.17
CA VAL A 342 11.05 26.87 -14.56
C VAL A 342 12.10 25.78 -14.73
N GLU A 343 11.82 24.81 -15.59
CA GLU A 343 12.77 23.81 -16.07
C GLU A 343 13.16 24.11 -17.51
N LEU A 344 14.46 24.08 -17.79
CA LEU A 344 14.99 24.12 -19.15
C LEU A 344 15.33 22.69 -19.58
N GLU A 345 14.72 22.22 -20.66
CA GLU A 345 15.00 20.91 -21.23
C GLU A 345 16.24 20.99 -22.14
N PRO A 346 17.32 20.24 -21.85
CA PRO A 346 18.54 20.25 -22.66
C PRO A 346 18.33 19.58 -24.02
N ARG A 347 19.08 20.02 -25.03
CA ARG A 347 19.30 19.28 -26.29
C ARG A 347 20.42 18.26 -26.11
N GLU A 348 20.55 17.34 -27.07
CA GLU A 348 21.66 16.39 -27.10
C GLU A 348 23.01 17.12 -26.98
N ALA A 349 23.86 16.66 -26.05
CA ALA A 349 25.17 17.23 -25.73
C ALA A 349 25.20 18.64 -25.09
N GLN A 350 24.06 19.21 -24.66
CA GLN A 350 24.06 20.44 -23.86
C GLN A 350 24.40 20.20 -22.39
N THR A 351 25.20 21.09 -21.82
CA THR A 351 25.56 21.09 -20.39
C THR A 351 24.66 22.04 -19.59
N PRO A 352 24.41 21.77 -18.29
CA PRO A 352 23.64 22.67 -17.43
C PRO A 352 24.19 24.10 -17.39
N SER A 353 25.52 24.26 -17.45
CA SER A 353 26.19 25.57 -17.47
C SER A 353 25.87 26.38 -18.73
N GLN A 354 25.69 25.72 -19.88
CA GLN A 354 25.29 26.40 -21.12
C GLN A 354 23.83 26.88 -21.06
N LEU A 355 22.94 26.07 -20.50
CA LEU A 355 21.53 26.45 -20.30
C LEU A 355 21.42 27.63 -19.33
N GLN A 356 22.19 27.61 -18.24
CA GLN A 356 22.24 28.72 -17.29
C GLN A 356 22.74 30.00 -17.96
N ALA A 357 23.86 29.95 -18.68
CA ALA A 357 24.41 31.11 -19.37
C ALA A 357 23.41 31.70 -20.40
N TRP A 358 22.65 30.85 -21.09
CA TRP A 358 21.59 31.30 -21.99
C TRP A 358 20.46 32.02 -21.26
N LEU A 359 20.01 31.46 -20.13
CA LEU A 359 18.92 32.05 -19.34
C LEU A 359 19.35 33.36 -18.66
N ASP A 360 20.61 33.48 -18.26
CA ASP A 360 21.18 34.71 -17.67
C ASP A 360 21.20 35.88 -18.67
N GLU A 361 21.33 35.59 -19.98
CA GLU A 361 21.27 36.59 -21.06
C GLU A 361 19.85 36.83 -21.60
N ALA A 362 18.86 36.01 -21.21
CA ALA A 362 17.51 36.08 -21.73
C ALA A 362 16.72 37.25 -21.13
N MET A 363 15.88 37.89 -21.94
CA MET A 363 14.88 38.83 -21.45
C MET A 363 13.64 38.06 -20.98
N ILE A 364 13.22 38.30 -19.74
CA ILE A 364 12.09 37.61 -19.10
C ILE A 364 11.10 38.64 -18.57
N ALA A 365 9.94 38.78 -19.22
CA ALA A 365 8.92 39.74 -18.80
C ALA A 365 7.58 39.50 -19.52
N ASP A 366 6.56 40.27 -19.15
CA ASP A 366 5.32 40.34 -19.93
C ASP A 366 5.62 40.80 -21.38
N ALA A 367 4.99 40.15 -22.35
CA ALA A 367 5.01 40.53 -23.76
C ALA A 367 4.75 42.03 -23.99
N ALA A 368 3.89 42.66 -23.17
CA ALA A 368 3.61 44.10 -23.25
C ALA A 368 4.83 44.98 -22.90
N LEU A 369 5.74 44.50 -22.05
CA LEU A 369 6.93 45.23 -21.58
C LEU A 369 8.17 44.97 -22.44
N MET A 370 8.17 43.94 -23.29
CA MET A 370 9.30 43.57 -24.15
C MET A 370 9.87 44.73 -24.98
N PRO A 371 9.06 45.57 -25.66
CA PRO A 371 9.60 46.66 -26.48
C PRO A 371 10.31 47.73 -25.64
N LEU A 372 9.84 47.98 -24.42
CA LEU A 372 10.44 48.96 -23.50
C LEU A 372 11.76 48.44 -22.95
N LEU A 373 11.79 47.17 -22.52
CA LEU A 373 13.00 46.51 -22.01
C LEU A 373 14.12 46.48 -23.06
N ARG A 374 13.79 46.21 -24.32
CA ARG A 374 14.75 46.26 -25.44
C ARG A 374 15.38 47.64 -25.61
N ARG A 375 14.58 48.71 -25.48
CA ARG A 375 15.08 50.10 -25.59
C ARG A 375 15.97 50.47 -24.41
N ALA A 376 15.57 50.08 -23.19
CA ALA A 376 16.31 50.33 -21.96
C ALA A 376 17.54 49.41 -21.79
N ARG A 377 17.65 48.33 -22.59
CA ARG A 377 18.67 47.27 -22.47
C ARG A 377 18.68 46.61 -21.08
N VAL A 378 17.49 46.34 -20.54
CA VAL A 378 17.29 45.67 -19.26
C VAL A 378 16.64 44.30 -19.49
N ALA A 379 17.08 43.27 -18.76
CA ALA A 379 16.62 41.89 -18.96
C ALA A 379 15.21 41.59 -18.41
N GLY A 380 14.69 42.39 -17.48
CA GLY A 380 13.41 42.14 -16.81
C GLY A 380 13.60 41.31 -15.53
N ALA A 381 12.87 40.20 -15.41
CA ALA A 381 12.97 39.28 -14.28
C ALA A 381 14.32 38.56 -14.25
N THR A 382 14.78 38.20 -13.04
CA THR A 382 16.06 37.52 -12.87
C THR A 382 15.87 36.03 -12.67
N ALA A 383 16.73 35.21 -13.30
CA ALA A 383 16.78 33.78 -13.09
C ALA A 383 17.97 33.37 -12.21
N ARG A 384 17.84 32.29 -11.43
CA ARG A 384 18.97 31.60 -10.78
C ARG A 384 18.71 30.09 -10.70
N PRO A 385 19.73 29.24 -10.72
CA PRO A 385 19.54 27.80 -10.51
C PRO A 385 19.03 27.50 -9.09
N LEU A 386 18.20 26.45 -8.97
CA LEU A 386 17.81 25.89 -7.67
C LEU A 386 18.98 25.14 -7.06
N GLN A 387 19.21 25.34 -5.76
CA GLN A 387 20.22 24.60 -5.00
C GLN A 387 19.72 23.19 -4.64
N PRO A 388 20.61 22.19 -4.43
CA PRO A 388 20.20 20.82 -4.13
C PRO A 388 19.22 20.70 -2.95
N HIS A 389 19.44 21.47 -1.87
CA HIS A 389 18.56 21.49 -0.71
C HIS A 389 17.18 22.10 -1.01
N GLU A 390 17.07 23.01 -1.98
CA GLU A 390 15.79 23.59 -2.41
C GLU A 390 15.01 22.58 -3.26
N ILE A 391 15.70 21.86 -4.15
CA ILE A 391 15.13 20.77 -4.94
C ILE A 391 14.57 19.68 -4.02
N GLU A 392 15.33 19.27 -3.01
CA GLU A 392 14.89 18.30 -2.01
C GLU A 392 13.68 18.81 -1.20
N ARG A 393 13.71 20.08 -0.77
CA ARG A 393 12.60 20.69 -0.02
C ARG A 393 11.32 20.73 -0.84
N GLU A 394 11.41 21.13 -2.11
CA GLU A 394 10.27 21.16 -3.03
C GLU A 394 9.92 19.76 -3.55
N LYS A 395 10.76 18.74 -3.33
CA LYS A 395 10.66 17.37 -3.86
C LYS A 395 10.66 17.29 -5.39
N LEU A 396 11.39 18.19 -6.04
CA LEU A 396 11.55 18.22 -7.49
C LEU A 396 12.62 17.23 -7.96
N ARG A 397 12.69 16.97 -9.28
CA ARG A 397 13.63 16.01 -9.89
C ARG A 397 15.08 16.52 -9.81
N PRO A 398 16.02 15.82 -9.15
CA PRO A 398 17.39 16.32 -8.96
C PRO A 398 18.25 16.34 -10.24
N GLN A 399 17.85 15.63 -11.29
CA GLN A 399 18.55 15.63 -12.58
C GLN A 399 18.02 16.70 -13.56
N ALA A 400 16.94 17.41 -13.20
CA ALA A 400 16.36 18.45 -14.06
C ALA A 400 17.09 19.80 -13.89
N CYS A 401 17.21 20.56 -14.97
CA CYS A 401 17.80 21.91 -14.95
C CYS A 401 16.75 22.93 -14.50
N LEU A 402 16.61 23.10 -13.18
CA LEU A 402 15.58 23.92 -12.54
C LEU A 402 16.10 25.31 -12.14
N PHE A 403 15.30 26.34 -12.41
CA PHE A 403 15.62 27.75 -12.12
C PHE A 403 14.47 28.47 -11.41
N TRP A 404 14.82 29.32 -10.46
CA TRP A 404 13.92 30.33 -9.90
C TRP A 404 13.93 31.55 -10.82
N VAL A 405 12.76 31.95 -11.31
CA VAL A 405 12.54 33.23 -11.99
C VAL A 405 11.83 34.14 -11.00
N ARG A 406 12.52 35.21 -10.59
CA ARG A 406 12.00 36.19 -9.63
C ARG A 406 11.54 37.45 -10.33
N ASN A 407 10.31 37.85 -10.02
CA ASN A 407 9.77 39.13 -10.38
C ASN A 407 10.53 40.23 -9.64
N GLN A 408 11.01 41.24 -10.36
CA GLN A 408 11.74 42.36 -9.77
C GLN A 408 11.10 43.69 -10.17
N PRO A 409 11.14 44.72 -9.29
CA PRO A 409 10.76 46.05 -9.65
C PRO A 409 11.77 46.65 -10.65
N LEU A 410 11.26 47.08 -11.79
CA LEU A 410 11.99 47.71 -12.87
C LEU A 410 11.75 49.23 -12.82
N ALA A 411 12.83 50.00 -12.81
CA ALA A 411 12.76 51.46 -12.96
C ALA A 411 12.86 51.78 -14.46
N LEU A 412 11.70 51.96 -15.11
CA LEU A 412 11.59 52.26 -16.53
C LEU A 412 10.97 53.66 -16.70
N ASP A 413 11.83 54.69 -16.82
CA ASP A 413 11.48 56.11 -17.01
C ASP A 413 10.37 56.66 -16.07
N ASP A 414 9.91 57.89 -16.27
CA ASP A 414 9.12 58.73 -15.32
C ASP A 414 7.72 58.20 -14.89
N GLN A 415 7.40 56.91 -15.10
CA GLN A 415 6.11 56.30 -14.75
C GLN A 415 6.12 55.42 -13.48
N GLY A 416 7.22 55.41 -12.73
CA GLY A 416 7.33 54.68 -11.46
C GLY A 416 7.70 53.20 -11.63
N ALA A 417 7.97 52.52 -10.52
CA ALA A 417 8.45 51.14 -10.52
C ALA A 417 7.36 50.17 -11.00
N GLN A 418 7.63 49.41 -12.06
CA GLN A 418 6.75 48.35 -12.58
C GLN A 418 7.40 46.98 -12.40
N THR A 419 6.61 45.93 -12.20
CA THR A 419 7.14 44.57 -12.12
C THR A 419 7.35 43.98 -13.52
N ALA A 420 8.28 43.03 -13.65
CA ALA A 420 8.57 42.39 -14.93
C ALA A 420 7.39 41.59 -15.49
N PHE A 421 6.58 41.00 -14.63
CA PHE A 421 5.32 40.35 -15.00
C PHE A 421 4.29 40.48 -13.87
N GLY A 422 3.05 40.14 -14.16
CA GLY A 422 1.94 40.14 -13.21
C GLY A 422 1.04 38.93 -13.38
N ASP A 423 -0.04 38.89 -12.60
CA ASP A 423 -1.05 37.83 -12.72
C ASP A 423 -1.69 37.83 -14.10
N SER A 424 -1.86 36.64 -14.69
CA SER A 424 -2.44 36.48 -16.04
C SER A 424 -1.65 37.13 -17.19
N ALA A 425 -0.41 37.56 -16.95
CA ALA A 425 0.49 38.11 -17.96
C ALA A 425 0.87 37.06 -19.02
N MET A 426 1.16 37.53 -20.23
CA MET A 426 1.79 36.68 -21.24
C MET A 426 3.31 36.74 -21.02
N LEU A 427 3.83 35.83 -20.20
CA LEU A 427 5.27 35.79 -19.90
C LEU A 427 6.03 35.31 -21.13
N GLN A 428 7.00 36.10 -21.56
CA GLN A 428 7.93 35.77 -22.64
C GLN A 428 9.34 35.63 -22.08
N ILE A 429 10.03 34.57 -22.50
CA ILE A 429 11.46 34.33 -22.30
C ILE A 429 12.11 34.38 -23.68
N VAL A 430 12.87 35.44 -23.94
CA VAL A 430 13.48 35.72 -25.23
C VAL A 430 15.00 35.70 -25.10
N GLY A 431 15.66 34.82 -25.84
CA GLY A 431 17.11 34.68 -25.80
C GLY A 431 17.69 34.45 -27.19
N ARG A 432 19.00 34.59 -27.35
CA ARG A 432 19.68 34.40 -28.64
C ARG A 432 19.63 32.94 -29.09
N LYS A 433 19.55 32.69 -30.40
CA LYS A 433 19.71 31.34 -30.96
C LYS A 433 21.21 30.98 -30.98
N ASN A 434 21.70 30.35 -29.92
CA ASN A 434 23.08 29.86 -29.78
C ASN A 434 23.11 28.41 -29.26
N ASP A 435 24.30 27.88 -28.97
CA ASP A 435 24.49 26.51 -28.47
C ASP A 435 23.87 26.27 -27.08
N GLY A 436 23.52 27.33 -26.34
CA GLY A 436 22.85 27.24 -25.03
C GLY A 436 21.32 27.28 -25.10
N LEU A 437 20.73 27.42 -26.29
CA LEU A 437 19.28 27.49 -26.46
C LEU A 437 18.59 26.16 -26.04
N PRO A 438 17.66 26.15 -25.06
CA PRO A 438 16.94 24.94 -24.66
C PRO A 438 16.10 24.30 -25.78
N ALA A 439 15.78 23.03 -25.61
CA ALA A 439 14.79 22.32 -26.42
C ALA A 439 13.38 22.84 -26.11
N ALA A 440 13.04 22.93 -24.82
CA ALA A 440 11.77 23.43 -24.31
C ALA A 440 11.97 24.11 -22.95
N ILE A 441 10.99 24.94 -22.56
CA ILE A 441 10.92 25.53 -21.22
C ILE A 441 9.59 25.08 -20.60
N VAL A 442 9.62 24.73 -19.32
CA VAL A 442 8.45 24.23 -18.60
C VAL A 442 8.29 24.98 -17.29
N LEU A 443 7.10 25.50 -17.01
CA LEU A 443 6.78 26.21 -15.78
C LEU A 443 6.15 25.28 -14.75
N TYR A 444 6.69 25.24 -13.54
CA TYR A 444 6.16 24.46 -12.41
C TYR A 444 5.20 25.34 -11.61
N ARG A 445 3.95 24.90 -11.52
CA ARG A 445 2.91 25.51 -10.69
C ARG A 445 2.57 24.57 -9.55
N ARG A 446 2.72 25.02 -8.31
CA ARG A 446 2.27 24.25 -7.16
C ARG A 446 0.75 24.12 -7.19
N LYS A 447 0.22 22.88 -7.16
CA LYS A 447 -1.22 22.65 -6.98
C LYS A 447 -1.60 23.18 -5.59
N GLN A 448 -2.45 24.21 -5.54
CA GLN A 448 -3.02 24.65 -4.27
C GLN A 448 -3.86 23.50 -3.71
N LYS A 449 -3.58 23.09 -2.47
CA LYS A 449 -4.46 22.17 -1.73
C LYS A 449 -5.82 22.85 -1.68
N ASN A 450 -6.87 22.23 -2.23
CA ASN A 450 -8.24 22.64 -1.97
C ASN A 450 -8.50 22.48 -0.47
N GLY A 451 -8.27 23.55 0.27
CA GLY A 451 -8.48 23.64 1.70
C GLY A 451 -9.50 24.74 1.97
N ALA A 452 -10.67 24.31 2.41
CA ALA A 452 -11.74 25.10 3.03
C ALA A 452 -12.32 26.24 2.18
N SER A 453 -13.64 26.17 2.00
CA SER A 453 -14.48 27.33 1.75
C SER A 453 -13.97 28.52 2.57
N ALA A 454 -13.59 29.59 1.87
CA ALA A 454 -13.43 30.89 2.48
C ALA A 454 -14.63 31.13 3.40
N GLY A 455 -14.34 31.32 4.70
CA GLY A 455 -15.35 31.51 5.71
C GLY A 455 -16.32 32.60 5.25
N ALA A 456 -17.57 32.21 5.04
CA ALA A 456 -18.66 33.16 4.98
C ALA A 456 -18.62 33.91 6.32
N ALA A 457 -18.35 35.21 6.24
CA ALA A 457 -18.46 36.10 7.38
C ALA A 457 -19.85 35.92 8.02
N PRO A 458 -19.96 35.82 9.35
CA PRO A 458 -21.27 35.84 9.98
C PRO A 458 -21.90 37.21 9.72
N ALA A 459 -23.08 37.21 9.09
CA ALA A 459 -23.89 38.39 8.92
C ALA A 459 -24.19 39.01 10.30
N PRO A 460 -24.21 40.35 10.45
CA PRO A 460 -24.59 40.96 11.72
C PRO A 460 -26.08 40.67 11.96
N SER A 461 -26.36 40.01 13.09
CA SER A 461 -27.69 39.90 13.66
C SER A 461 -28.22 41.30 13.98
N GLY A 462 -29.07 41.82 13.10
CA GLY A 462 -29.88 42.99 13.37
C GLY A 462 -31.05 42.62 14.25
N ASP A 463 -31.07 43.16 15.48
CA ASP A 463 -32.28 43.38 16.24
C ASP A 463 -33.28 44.19 15.40
N GLN A 464 -34.50 43.68 15.24
CA GLN A 464 -35.70 44.51 15.07
C GLN A 464 -36.97 43.67 15.32
N HIS A 465 -37.58 43.97 16.46
CA HIS A 465 -39.01 43.92 16.81
C HIS A 465 -40.00 43.17 15.88
N ALA A 466 -40.63 42.13 16.43
CA ALA A 466 -42.09 42.04 16.60
C ALA A 466 -42.42 41.03 17.70
#